data_AF-A0A7Y0H2T7-F1
#
_entry.id   AF-A0A7Y0H2T7-F1
#
_cell.length_a   1.000
_cell.length_b   1.000
_cell.length_c   1.000
_cell.angle_alpha   90.00
_cell.angle_beta   90.00
_cell.angle_gamma   90.00
#
_symmetry.space_group_name_H-M   'P 1'
#
loop_
_entity.id
_entity.type
_entity.pdbx_description
1 polymer ?
#
loop_
_entity_poly.entity_id
_entity_poly.type
_entity_poly.pdbx_seq_one_letter_code
_entity_poly.pdbx_strand_id
1 'polypeptide(L)'
;MAIAIIIGVGLGMLTYRHPLPSSLATTTTSAFLTIPSIALLGILIGPLGLGTANVLFALVLYALLPITRNTIVGLSGVDSSIVDAGRGMGMSRSRLLWRVSVPLAWPVILSG
;
A
#
# COMPACT_ATOMS: atom_id res chain seq x y z
N MET A 1 2.23 10.02 -9.71
CA MET A 1 2.18 8.54 -9.70
C MET A 1 3.39 7.91 -9.03
N ALA A 2 4.63 8.16 -9.48
CA ALA A 2 5.83 7.64 -8.81
C ALA A 2 5.86 7.93 -7.29
N ILE A 3 5.46 9.13 -6.88
CA ILE A 3 5.35 9.52 -5.46
C ILE A 3 4.35 8.62 -4.71
N ALA A 4 3.18 8.35 -5.27
CA ALA A 4 2.16 7.48 -4.65
C ALA A 4 2.67 6.04 -4.51
N ILE A 5 3.44 5.54 -5.49
CA ILE A 5 4.07 4.22 -5.42
C ILE A 5 5.08 4.17 -4.27
N ILE A 6 6.01 5.13 -4.22
CA ILE A 6 7.05 5.17 -3.19
C ILE A 6 6.43 5.25 -1.80
N ILE A 7 5.48 6.16 -1.60
CA ILE A 7 4.83 6.35 -0.30
C ILE A 7 3.94 5.14 0.05
N GLY A 8 3.13 4.65 -0.89
CA GLY A 8 2.19 3.56 -0.64
C GLY A 8 2.90 2.23 -0.34
N VAL A 9 3.93 1.89 -1.12
CA VAL A 9 4.76 0.70 -0.86
C VAL A 9 5.51 0.87 0.47
N GLY A 10 6.08 2.05 0.72
CA GLY A 10 6.78 2.33 1.98
C GLY A 10 5.88 2.18 3.21
N LEU A 11 4.69 2.80 3.18
CA LEU A 11 3.69 2.70 4.24
C LEU A 11 3.20 1.26 4.42
N GLY A 12 2.93 0.54 3.34
CA GLY A 12 2.54 -0.87 3.41
C GLY A 12 3.64 -1.75 4.02
N MET A 13 4.90 -1.55 3.63
CA MET A 13 6.06 -2.24 4.20
C MET A 13 6.33 -1.89 5.68
N LEU A 14 5.98 -0.68 6.13
CA LEU A 14 6.10 -0.28 7.53
C LEU A 14 4.97 -0.86 8.39
N THR A 15 3.76 -0.94 7.84
CA THR A 15 2.55 -1.29 8.59
C THR A 15 2.19 -2.77 8.56
N TYR A 16 2.63 -3.56 7.56
CA TYR A 16 2.18 -4.96 7.38
C TYR A 16 2.42 -5.87 8.60
N ARG A 17 3.40 -5.54 9.44
CA ARG A 17 3.74 -6.34 10.64
C ARG A 17 2.79 -6.13 11.82
N HIS A 18 1.96 -5.08 11.79
CA HIS A 18 1.08 -4.74 12.90
C HIS A 18 -0.39 -5.01 12.51
N PRO A 19 -1.11 -5.88 13.24
CA PRO A 19 -2.45 -6.31 12.86
C PRO A 19 -3.51 -5.18 12.90
N LEU A 20 -3.37 -4.24 13.84
CA LEU A 20 -4.27 -3.08 13.97
C LEU A 20 -4.12 -2.08 12.80
N PRO A 21 -2.91 -1.56 12.50
CA PRO A 21 -2.68 -0.68 11.35
C PRO A 21 -3.07 -1.33 10.01
N SER A 22 -2.82 -2.62 9.83
CA SER A 22 -3.18 -3.33 8.60
C SER A 22 -4.69 -3.42 8.38
N SER A 23 -5.45 -3.74 9.43
CA SER A 23 -6.92 -3.80 9.38
C SER A 23 -7.54 -2.42 9.15
N LEU A 24 -7.00 -1.39 9.82
CA LEU A 24 -7.44 -0.02 9.61
C LEU A 24 -7.10 0.49 8.21
N ALA A 25 -5.89 0.28 7.71
CA ALA A 25 -5.47 0.72 6.39
C ALA A 25 -6.32 0.07 5.28
N THR A 26 -6.58 -1.24 5.40
CA THR A 26 -7.40 -1.97 4.42
C THR A 26 -8.88 -1.57 4.47
N THR A 27 -9.45 -1.38 5.66
CA THR A 27 -10.85 -0.93 5.83
C THR A 27 -11.04 0.51 5.34
N THR A 28 -10.12 1.40 5.70
CA THR A 28 -10.14 2.82 5.27
C THR A 28 -10.00 2.93 3.77
N THR A 29 -9.11 2.13 3.16
CA THR A 29 -8.97 2.04 1.70
C THR A 29 -10.29 1.65 1.04
N SER A 30 -10.94 0.57 1.51
CA SER A 30 -12.22 0.14 0.95
C SER A 30 -13.31 1.21 1.10
N ALA A 31 -13.36 1.92 2.23
CA ALA A 31 -14.33 2.99 2.46
C ALA A 31 -14.08 4.24 1.62
N PHE A 32 -12.82 4.59 1.34
CA PHE A 32 -12.51 5.73 0.47
C PHE A 32 -12.74 5.42 -1.01
N LEU A 33 -12.48 4.18 -1.44
CA LEU A 33 -12.69 3.76 -2.83
C LEU A 33 -14.17 3.71 -3.25
N THR A 34 -15.12 3.74 -2.29
CA THR A 34 -16.55 3.86 -2.60
C THR A 34 -16.98 5.29 -2.87
N ILE A 35 -16.17 6.30 -2.52
CA ILE A 35 -16.46 7.71 -2.76
C ILE A 35 -16.22 8.03 -4.24
N PRO A 36 -17.23 8.43 -5.04
CA PRO A 36 -17.03 8.75 -6.45
C PRO A 36 -15.94 9.80 -6.63
N SER A 37 -15.05 9.61 -7.63
CA SER A 37 -13.94 10.53 -7.89
C SER A 37 -14.42 11.98 -8.12
N ILE A 38 -15.58 12.14 -8.77
CA ILE A 38 -16.18 13.46 -9.03
C ILE A 38 -16.60 14.17 -7.74
N ALA A 39 -17.07 13.42 -6.73
CA ALA A 39 -17.43 13.97 -5.42
C ALA A 39 -16.19 14.40 -4.64
N LEU A 40 -15.14 13.57 -4.66
CA LEU A 40 -13.85 13.90 -4.03
C LEU A 40 -13.23 15.16 -4.64
N LEU A 41 -13.22 15.26 -5.97
CA LEU A 41 -12.74 16.46 -6.67
C LEU A 41 -13.52 17.71 -6.24
N GLY A 42 -14.84 17.61 -6.13
CA GLY A 42 -15.71 18.69 -5.66
C GLY A 42 -15.38 19.14 -4.23
N ILE A 43 -15.18 18.20 -3.31
CA ILE A 43 -14.78 18.50 -1.91
C ILE A 43 -13.42 19.22 -1.88
N LEU A 44 -12.47 18.80 -2.71
CA LEU A 44 -11.13 19.35 -2.75
C LEU A 44 -11.05 20.75 -3.39
N ILE A 45 -12.10 21.22 -4.08
CA ILE A 45 -12.14 22.59 -4.61
C ILE A 45 -12.02 23.63 -3.49
N GLY A 46 -12.63 23.40 -2.32
CA GLY A 46 -12.55 24.33 -1.20
C GLY A 46 -11.10 24.63 -0.78
N PRO A 47 -10.31 23.63 -0.38
CA PRO A 47 -8.92 23.83 0.06
C PRO A 47 -7.90 24.01 -1.07
N LEU A 48 -8.06 23.35 -2.22
CA LEU A 48 -7.05 23.32 -3.30
C LEU A 48 -7.45 24.13 -4.53
N GLY A 49 -8.67 24.65 -4.58
CA GLY A 49 -9.20 25.34 -5.75
C GLY A 49 -9.47 24.44 -6.95
N LEU A 50 -9.75 25.09 -8.07
CA LEU A 50 -9.81 24.44 -9.37
C LEU A 50 -8.40 24.37 -9.98
N GLY A 51 -8.11 23.29 -10.70
CA GLY A 51 -6.90 23.17 -11.51
C GLY A 51 -6.08 21.91 -11.23
N THR A 52 -4.88 21.87 -11.81
CA THR A 52 -4.02 20.69 -11.86
C THR A 52 -3.61 20.20 -10.47
N ALA A 53 -3.43 21.10 -9.50
CA ALA A 53 -3.08 20.72 -8.13
C ALA A 53 -4.16 19.85 -7.46
N ASN A 54 -5.45 20.23 -7.60
CA ASN A 54 -6.57 19.46 -7.08
C ASN A 54 -6.63 18.06 -7.74
N VAL A 55 -6.55 18.01 -9.08
CA VAL A 55 -6.57 16.75 -9.83
C VAL A 55 -5.41 15.85 -9.43
N LEU A 56 -4.18 16.38 -9.35
CA LEU A 56 -3.01 15.61 -8.96
C LEU A 56 -3.12 15.09 -7.52
N PHE A 57 -3.62 15.91 -6.60
CA PHE A 57 -3.80 15.49 -5.21
C PHE A 57 -4.83 14.36 -5.11
N ALA A 58 -5.99 14.50 -5.76
CA ALA A 58 -7.01 13.47 -5.81
C ALA A 58 -6.46 12.17 -6.39
N LEU A 59 -5.74 12.24 -7.51
CA LEU A 59 -5.11 11.07 -8.14
C LEU A 59 -4.06 10.41 -7.24
N VAL A 60 -3.22 11.19 -6.55
CA VAL A 60 -2.21 10.65 -5.62
C VAL A 60 -2.89 9.96 -4.45
N LEU A 61 -3.89 10.58 -3.84
CA LEU A 61 -4.65 10.01 -2.73
C LEU A 61 -5.32 8.69 -3.14
N TYR A 62 -5.98 8.69 -4.31
CA TYR A 62 -6.66 7.52 -4.83
C TYR A 62 -5.71 6.37 -5.18
N ALA A 63 -4.53 6.68 -5.72
CA ALA A 63 -3.52 5.66 -6.02
C ALA A 63 -2.85 5.12 -4.75
N LEU A 64 -2.65 5.97 -3.73
CA LEU A 64 -1.97 5.60 -2.49
C LEU A 64 -2.69 4.46 -1.75
N LEU A 65 -4.02 4.53 -1.70
CA LEU A 65 -4.87 3.59 -0.95
C LEU A 65 -4.72 2.13 -1.44
N PRO A 66 -5.01 1.78 -2.71
CA PRO A 66 -4.87 0.41 -3.21
C PRO A 66 -3.41 -0.05 -3.20
N ILE A 67 -2.42 0.82 -3.46
CA ILE A 67 -0.99 0.45 -3.40
C ILE A 67 -0.62 0.02 -1.97
N THR A 68 -1.04 0.79 -0.97
CA THR A 68 -0.79 0.46 0.45
C THR A 68 -1.46 -0.84 0.83
N ARG A 69 -2.76 -0.99 0.48
CA ARG A 69 -3.55 -2.20 0.74
C ARG A 69 -2.91 -3.43 0.10
N ASN A 70 -2.54 -3.37 -1.17
CA ASN A 70 -1.98 -4.49 -1.91
C ASN A 70 -0.58 -4.84 -1.41
N THR A 71 0.19 -3.86 -0.94
CA THR A 71 1.47 -4.11 -0.27
C THR A 71 1.30 -4.86 1.04
N ILE A 72 0.33 -4.47 1.87
CA ILE A 72 0.02 -5.18 3.11
C ILE A 72 -0.45 -6.60 2.79
N VAL A 73 -1.43 -6.76 1.91
CA VAL A 73 -2.00 -8.07 1.54
C VAL A 73 -0.92 -8.97 0.91
N GLY A 74 -0.10 -8.44 0.01
CA GLY A 74 0.97 -9.19 -0.65
C GLY A 74 2.02 -9.69 0.33
N LEU A 75 2.48 -8.83 1.25
CA LEU A 75 3.49 -9.21 2.25
C LEU A 75 2.94 -10.13 3.34
N SER A 76 1.70 -9.91 3.78
CA SER A 76 1.02 -10.78 4.75
C SER A 76 0.61 -12.12 4.16
N GLY A 77 0.44 -12.21 2.85
CA GLY A 77 0.09 -13.44 2.13
C GLY A 77 1.28 -14.36 1.82
N VAL A 78 2.52 -13.95 2.13
CA VAL A 78 3.70 -14.81 1.95
C VAL A 78 3.65 -15.97 2.94
N ASP A 79 3.78 -17.19 2.43
CA ASP A 79 3.75 -18.41 3.23
C ASP A 79 4.80 -18.39 4.37
N SER A 80 4.34 -18.64 5.59
CA SER A 80 5.20 -18.66 6.78
C SER A 80 6.26 -19.75 6.73
N SER A 81 6.00 -20.88 6.06
CA SER A 81 6.96 -21.97 5.89
C SER A 81 8.20 -21.53 5.09
N ILE A 82 8.03 -20.68 4.07
CA ILE A 82 9.12 -20.11 3.27
C ILE A 82 9.94 -19.13 4.14
N VAL A 83 9.26 -18.34 4.97
CA VAL A 83 9.89 -17.40 5.90
C VAL A 83 10.71 -18.15 6.95
N ASP A 84 10.18 -19.22 7.53
CA ASP A 84 10.86 -20.02 8.56
C ASP A 84 12.01 -20.84 7.97
N ALA A 85 11.90 -21.34 6.74
CA ALA A 85 13.01 -21.94 6.01
C ALA A 85 14.17 -20.94 5.81
N GLY A 86 13.86 -19.69 5.41
CA GLY A 86 14.87 -18.64 5.28
C GLY A 86 15.55 -18.29 6.61
N ARG A 87 14.81 -18.29 7.72
CA ARG A 87 15.37 -18.12 9.07
C ARG A 87 16.26 -19.30 9.46
N GLY A 88 15.86 -20.53 9.17
CA GLY A 88 16.66 -21.74 9.40
C GLY A 88 17.98 -21.76 8.61
N MET A 89 18.03 -21.08 7.46
CA MET A 89 19.25 -20.84 6.68
C MET A 89 20.10 -19.65 7.19
N GLY A 90 19.75 -19.03 8.31
CA GLY A 90 20.51 -17.93 8.91
C GLY A 90 20.27 -16.56 8.26
N MET A 91 19.18 -16.36 7.51
CA MET A 91 18.87 -15.04 6.95
C MET A 91 18.43 -14.05 8.05
N SER A 92 19.02 -12.85 8.03
CA SER A 92 18.55 -11.73 8.84
C SER A 92 17.16 -11.27 8.37
N ARG A 93 16.40 -10.61 9.26
CA ARG A 93 15.05 -10.10 8.95
C ARG A 93 14.99 -9.19 7.73
N SER A 94 16.03 -8.37 7.52
CA SER A 94 16.14 -7.48 6.35
C SER A 94 16.43 -8.28 5.07
N ARG A 95 17.34 -9.26 5.14
CA ARG A 95 17.65 -10.12 4.00
C ARG A 95 16.43 -10.96 3.59
N LEU A 96 15.72 -11.50 4.57
CA LEU A 96 14.48 -12.24 4.34
C LEU A 96 13.41 -11.36 3.66
N LEU A 97 13.21 -10.14 4.16
CA LEU A 97 12.26 -9.20 3.57
C LEU A 97 12.59 -8.90 2.11
N TRP A 98 13.82 -8.45 1.83
CA TRP A 98 14.19 -7.97 0.50
C TRP A 98 14.47 -9.08 -0.51
N ARG A 99 14.94 -10.26 -0.08
CA ARG A 99 15.27 -11.37 -0.99
C ARG A 99 14.19 -12.43 -1.12
N VAL A 100 13.23 -12.48 -0.22
CA VAL A 100 12.20 -13.52 -0.20
C VAL A 100 10.81 -12.89 -0.21
N SER A 101 10.43 -12.17 0.86
CA SER A 101 9.05 -11.69 1.01
C SER A 101 8.65 -10.65 -0.04
N VAL A 102 9.50 -9.66 -0.33
CA VAL A 102 9.21 -8.60 -1.32
C VAL A 102 9.09 -9.17 -2.74
N PRO A 103 10.04 -9.99 -3.25
CA PRO A 103 9.88 -10.62 -4.57
C PRO A 103 8.63 -11.49 -4.69
N LEU A 104 8.28 -12.25 -3.65
CA LEU A 104 7.08 -13.10 -3.66
C LEU A 104 5.79 -12.28 -3.58
N ALA A 105 5.80 -11.15 -2.87
CA ALA A 105 4.67 -10.24 -2.78
C ALA A 105 4.50 -9.35 -4.03
N TRP A 106 5.55 -9.19 -4.83
CA TRP A 106 5.60 -8.24 -5.95
C TRP A 106 4.44 -8.38 -6.97
N PRO A 107 4.02 -9.58 -7.40
CA PRO A 107 2.87 -9.71 -8.30
C PRO A 107 1.58 -9.15 -7.72
N VAL A 108 1.38 -9.26 -6.40
CA VAL A 108 0.22 -8.72 -5.69
C VAL A 108 0.35 -7.21 -5.50
N ILE A 109 1.55 -6.71 -5.21
CA ILE A 109 1.81 -5.25 -5.10
C ILE A 109 1.48 -4.56 -6.43
N LEU A 110 1.89 -5.16 -7.55
CA LEU A 110 1.69 -4.63 -8.90
C LEU A 110 0.30 -4.88 -9.49
N SER A 111 -0.51 -5.77 -8.92
CA SER A 111 -1.88 -5.97 -9.40
C SER A 111 -2.84 -4.85 -9.01
N GLY A 112 -2.34 -3.80 -8.33
CA GLY A 112 -3.07 -2.61 -7.92
C GLY A 112 -2.95 -1.44 -8.88
#